data_AF-A0A959PYL3-F1
#
_entry.id   AF-A0A959PYL3-F1
#
_cell.length_a   1.000
_cell.length_b   1.000
_cell.length_c   1.000
_cell.angle_alpha   90.00
_cell.angle_beta   90.00
_cell.angle_gamma   90.00
#
_symmetry.space_group_name_H-M   'P 1'
#
loop_
_entity.id
_entity.type
_entity.pdbx_description
1 polymer ?
#
loop_
_entity_poly.entity_id
_entity_poly.type
_entity_poly.pdbx_seq_one_letter_code
_entity_poly.pdbx_strand_id
1 'polypeptide(L)' 'MNRSRLWTFCRLAVALIVILIFTPLVIPAHQSDPFLLGMPYSLWMGLLVSFVLLALTILGSLVHPGRD' A
#
# COMPACT_ATOMS: atom_id res chain seq x y z
N MET A 1 -17.92 -11.91 6.73
CA MET A 1 -17.36 -11.69 5.37
C MET A 1 -16.63 -12.98 4.98
N ASN A 2 -17.02 -13.64 3.88
CA ASN A 2 -16.48 -14.96 3.54
C ASN A 2 -14.96 -14.90 3.32
N ARG A 3 -14.20 -15.87 3.84
CA ARG A 3 -12.72 -15.91 3.80
C ARG A 3 -12.19 -15.73 2.36
N SER A 4 -12.88 -16.31 1.38
CA SER A 4 -12.60 -16.15 -0.06
C SER A 4 -12.80 -14.72 -0.58
N ARG A 5 -13.83 -14.00 -0.13
CA ARG A 5 -14.06 -12.60 -0.53
C ARG A 5 -13.01 -11.66 0.09
N LEU A 6 -12.62 -11.90 1.35
CA LEU A 6 -11.56 -11.14 2.02
C LEU A 6 -10.21 -11.29 1.31
N TRP A 7 -9.86 -12.51 0.89
CA TRP A 7 -8.64 -12.77 0.14
C TRP A 7 -8.66 -12.07 -1.22
N THR A 8 -9.78 -12.14 -1.96
CA THR A 8 -9.94 -11.42 -3.23
C THR A 8 -9.83 -9.91 -3.03
N PHE A 9 -10.43 -9.38 -1.96
CA PHE A 9 -10.33 -7.95 -1.62
C PHE A 9 -8.89 -7.54 -1.31
N CYS A 10 -8.16 -8.31 -0.49
CA CYS A 10 -6.75 -8.03 -0.18
C CYS A 10 -5.89 -8.04 -1.45
N ARG A 11 -6.09 -9.04 -2.32
CA ARG A 11 -5.37 -9.14 -3.59
C ARG A 11 -5.64 -7.93 -4.49
N LEU A 12 -6.90 -7.52 -4.58
CA LEU A 12 -7.30 -6.38 -5.41
C LEU A 12 -6.78 -5.05 -4.84
N ALA A 13 -6.82 -4.88 -3.51
CA ALA A 13 -6.28 -3.72 -2.82
C ALA A 13 -4.76 -3.58 -3.03
N VAL A 14 -3.99 -4.68 -2.93
CA VAL A 14 -2.55 -4.67 -3.20
C VAL A 14 -2.26 -4.25 -4.65
N ALA A 15 -2.98 -4.83 -5.62
CA ALA A 15 -2.81 -4.46 -7.02
C ALA A 15 -3.11 -2.98 -7.28
N LEU A 16 -4.17 -2.45 -6.65
CA LEU A 16 -4.56 -1.05 -6.78
C LEU A 16 -3.52 -0.11 -6.17
N ILE A 17 -2.97 -0.46 -5.00
CA ILE A 17 -1.91 0.31 -4.34
C ILE A 17 -0.65 0.34 -5.20
N VAL A 18 -0.23 -0.80 -5.77
CA VAL A 18 0.95 -0.85 -6.65
C VAL A 18 0.79 0.09 -7.85
N ILE A 19 -0.40 0.16 -8.44
CA ILE A 19 -0.69 1.10 -9.53
C ILE A 19 -0.62 2.55 -9.03
N LEU A 20 -1.21 2.85 -7.86
CA LEU A 20 -1.20 4.20 -7.29
C LEU A 20 0.20 4.74 -6.99
N ILE A 21 1.17 3.88 -6.65
CA ILE A 21 2.54 4.30 -6.33
C ILE A 21 3.20 5.05 -7.49
N PHE A 22 2.94 4.61 -8.72
CA PHE A 22 3.50 5.24 -9.92
C PHE A 22 2.70 6.46 -10.39
N THR A 23 1.60 6.80 -9.71
CA THR A 23 0.83 8.01 -10.04
C THR A 23 1.43 9.24 -9.38
N PRO A 24 1.22 10.44 -9.95
CA PRO A 24 1.67 11.69 -9.37
C PRO A 24 1.09 11.99 -7.97
N LEU A 25 0.13 11.18 -7.51
CA LEU A 25 -0.43 11.26 -6.17
C LEU A 25 0.59 10.85 -5.09
N VAL A 26 1.43 9.86 -5.37
CA VAL A 26 2.47 9.37 -4.45
C VAL A 26 3.85 9.89 -4.84
N ILE A 27 4.13 9.99 -6.15
CA ILE A 27 5.39 10.52 -6.69
C ILE A 27 5.09 11.81 -7.45
N PRO A 28 4.99 12.96 -6.77
CA PRO A 28 4.74 14.23 -7.44
C PRO A 28 5.84 14.53 -8.46
N ALA A 29 5.42 14.91 -9.66
CA ALA A 29 6.34 15.42 -10.66
C ALA A 29 6.79 16.82 -10.24
N HIS A 30 8.09 16.98 -9.99
CA HIS A 30 8.75 18.27 -9.74
C HIS A 30 8.42 19.02 -8.44
N GLN A 31 7.76 18.42 -7.45
CA GLN A 31 7.54 19.06 -6.15
C GLN A 31 8.05 18.17 -5.01
N SER A 32 8.92 18.71 -4.16
CA SER A 32 9.43 18.04 -2.95
C SER A 32 8.62 18.36 -1.70
N ASP A 33 7.79 19.39 -1.77
CA ASP A 33 6.88 19.82 -0.72
C ASP A 33 5.58 18.99 -0.70
N PRO A 34 4.96 18.78 0.48
CA PRO A 34 5.41 19.21 1.80
C PRO A 34 6.51 18.31 2.39
N PHE A 35 7.48 18.95 3.05
CA PHE A 35 8.46 18.26 3.88
C PHE A 35 7.84 17.86 5.22
N LEU A 36 8.09 16.62 5.65
CA LEU A 36 7.63 16.11 6.93
C LEU A 36 8.84 15.53 7.67
N LEU A 37 9.13 16.04 8.87
CA LEU A 37 10.34 15.67 9.65
C LEU A 37 11.65 15.86 8.86
N GLY A 38 11.73 16.85 7.97
CA GLY A 38 12.88 17.08 7.10
C GLY A 38 13.00 16.12 5.90
N MET A 39 12.04 15.20 5.74
CA MET A 39 11.97 14.29 4.59
C MET A 39 11.04 14.87 3.51
N PRO A 40 11.43 14.83 2.22
CA PRO A 40 10.57 15.25 1.11
C PRO A 40 9.35 14.33 0.95
N TYR A 41 8.30 14.85 0.33
CA TYR A 41 7.01 14.16 0.13
C TYR A 41 7.13 12.72 -0.35
N SER A 42 7.91 12.51 -1.42
CA SER A 42 8.09 11.20 -2.04
C SER A 42 8.67 10.16 -1.08
N LEU A 43 9.56 10.55 -0.15
CA LEU A 43 10.17 9.62 0.79
C LEU A 43 9.21 9.19 1.88
N TRP A 44 8.57 10.14 2.58
CA TRP A 44 7.68 9.79 3.68
C TRP A 44 6.39 9.13 3.17
N MET A 45 5.90 9.52 1.99
CA MET A 45 4.79 8.82 1.34
C MET A 45 5.18 7.41 0.91
N GLY A 46 6.36 7.22 0.32
CA GLY A 46 6.86 5.88 -0.04
C GLY A 46 6.99 4.96 1.18
N LEU A 47 7.41 5.52 2.32
CA LEU A 47 7.48 4.80 3.60
C LEU A 47 6.07 4.43 4.10
N LEU A 48 5.12 5.36 4.08
CA LEU A 48 3.73 5.12 4.50
C LEU A 48 3.08 4.03 3.65
N VAL A 49 3.24 4.09 2.33
CA VAL A 49 2.77 3.05 1.41
C VAL A 49 3.39 1.69 1.74
N SER A 50 4.69 1.66 2.05
CA SER A 50 5.37 0.41 2.41
C SER A 50 4.79 -0.21 3.70
N PHE A 51 4.47 0.61 4.71
CA PHE A 51 3.75 0.15 5.90
C PHE A 51 2.33 -0.37 5.59
N VAL A 52 1.60 0.32 4.71
CA VAL A 52 0.27 -0.12 4.27
C VAL A 52 0.35 -1.47 3.54
N LEU A 53 1.30 -1.63 2.61
CA LEU A 53 1.55 -2.89 1.92
C LEU A 53 1.91 -4.00 2.90
N LEU A 54 2.79 -3.73 3.88
CA LEU A 54 3.14 -4.70 4.92
C LEU A 54 1.90 -5.16 5.71
N ALA A 55 1.05 -4.22 6.14
CA ALA A 55 -0.17 -4.55 6.85
C ALA A 55 -1.13 -5.40 5.99
N LEU A 56 -1.28 -5.06 4.70
CA LEU A 56 -2.05 -5.82 3.73
C LEU A 56 -1.46 -7.21 3.48
N THR A 57 -0.14 -7.36 3.45
CA THR A 57 0.53 -8.66 3.32
C THR A 57 0.29 -9.53 4.54
N ILE A 58 0.39 -8.97 5.75
CA ILE A 58 0.08 -9.68 7.00
C ILE A 58 -1.38 -10.11 6.99
N LEU A 59 -2.32 -9.20 6.73
CA LEU A 59 -3.75 -9.52 6.63
C LEU A 59 -4.03 -10.57 5.56
N GLY A 60 -3.43 -10.43 4.37
CA GLY A 60 -3.56 -11.39 3.28
C GLY A 60 -3.02 -12.77 3.65
N SER A 61 -1.96 -12.85 4.45
CA SER A 61 -1.40 -14.10 4.97
C SER A 61 -2.31 -14.76 6.01
N LEU A 62 -2.91 -13.99 6.93
CA LEU A 62 -3.86 -14.52 7.92
C LEU A 62 -5.15 -15.03 7.27
N VAL A 63 -5.62 -14.35 6.23
CA VAL A 63 -6.86 -14.69 5.52
C VAL A 63 -6.60 -15.61 4.32
N HIS A 64 -5.35 -16.06 4.14
CA HIS A 64 -4.98 -16.98 3.09
C HIS A 64 -5.80 -18.28 3.23
N PRO A 65 -6.59 -18.67 2.22
CA PRO A 65 -7.46 -19.84 2.30
C PRO A 65 -6.72 -21.17 2.36
N GLY A 66 -5.41 -21.21 2.06
CA GLY A 66 -4.55 -22.39 2.26
C GLY A 66 -3.90 -22.50 3.63
N ARG A 67 -4.35 -21.70 4.61
CA ARG A 67 -3.97 -21.82 6.02
C ARG A 67 -5.00 -22.74 6.68
N ASP A 68 -4.75 -24.04 6.57
CA ASP A 68 -5.44 -25.12 7.28
C ASP A 68 -5.24 -25.02 8.80
#